data_AF-A0A2H6ECA0-F1
#
_entry.id   AF-A0A2H6ECA0-F1
#
_cell.length_a   1.000
_cell.length_b   1.000
_cell.length_c   1.000
_cell.angle_alpha   90.00
_cell.angle_beta   90.00
_cell.angle_gamma   90.00
#
_symmetry.space_group_name_H-M   'P 1'
#
loop_
_entity.id
_entity.type
_entity.pdbx_description
1 polymer ?
#
loop_
_entity_poly.entity_id
_entity_poly.type
_entity_poly.pdbx_seq_one_letter_code
_entity_poly.pdbx_strand_id
1 'polypeptide(L)'
;MIKCFQLLALQTGRLLFLVFLLLFAVNKTAAQDSLQTAQEFPVGAFLSHKPSQIILSSYDYSGLNTVNWLARDTTKDFLSNYNVMAYNQEHQTDWINHYATGLYSKWEAEQNQIVDTLIGIKHKYGKAATWHDTLAWSTLGLSSPVDSLVYGPHYRQEKEYKRWLYGPKTVSYTARYNMALDYDPEQVNQYDEVCRITVKVRHGVWVNGVYTHHVQDDTLGGPITLKVSDFPSNHSFQDFNIEQYSYLPGFPEQYLEDKMETPIPDNDTTYGDSNGDNGIEFCVEWLGVGTLYIDYIEVYDNFGWNDLVEDSSTAAIAIQNIKTYAQSYSSWPNIIYWFGHDEPYSRDAFTPMHIVDSLLKAVYAPRLITEFYPPYLLINSDSLLVSFYNIAKPEKLMIDFYPFKISEKTLAERLEITRKRFTEAHSLQPGFWYVAQGFGIKAPDGSWHIWQKPDSTKLKTTVMLALAHGVKGLMFWNYDTYPWQDPYIIDGIVGENDEPTELWYLIKENIAPRLRGTLGNSY
;
A
#
# COMPACT_ATOMS: atom_id res chain seq x y z
N MET A 1 13.91 73.57 -1.30
CA MET A 1 12.74 72.87 -0.71
C MET A 1 12.53 71.47 -1.27
N ILE A 2 12.43 71.27 -2.60
CA ILE A 2 12.16 69.95 -3.22
C ILE A 2 13.19 68.86 -2.83
N LYS A 3 14.49 69.20 -2.77
CA LYS A 3 15.54 68.25 -2.35
C LYS A 3 15.44 67.82 -0.88
N CYS A 4 14.91 68.66 0.01
CA CYS A 4 14.70 68.29 1.42
C CYS A 4 13.54 67.29 1.59
N PHE A 5 12.47 67.45 0.80
CA PHE A 5 11.34 66.50 0.82
C PHE A 5 11.71 65.12 0.26
N GLN A 6 12.58 65.07 -0.75
CA GLN A 6 13.09 63.80 -1.30
C GLN A 6 13.99 63.06 -0.30
N LEU A 7 14.82 63.77 0.46
CA LEU A 7 15.66 63.19 1.52
C LEU A 7 14.82 62.69 2.70
N LEU A 8 13.78 63.42 3.11
CA LEU A 8 12.86 62.97 4.16
C LEU A 8 12.09 61.71 3.73
N ALA A 9 11.56 61.69 2.49
CA ALA A 9 10.83 60.55 1.94
C ALA A 9 11.71 59.29 1.79
N LEU A 10 12.99 59.46 1.45
CA LEU A 10 13.94 58.35 1.37
C LEU A 10 14.28 57.78 2.76
N GLN A 11 14.35 58.63 3.79
CA GLN A 11 14.61 58.20 5.16
C GLN A 11 13.38 57.54 5.80
N THR A 12 12.17 58.06 5.60
CA THR A 12 10.94 57.42 6.08
C THR A 12 10.66 56.10 5.34
N GLY A 13 10.93 56.02 4.04
CA GLY A 13 10.83 54.77 3.28
C GLY A 13 11.78 53.68 3.77
N ARG A 14 13.03 54.04 4.11
CA ARG A 14 14.02 53.10 4.69
C ARG A 14 13.63 52.64 6.08
N LEU A 15 13.07 53.52 6.91
CA LEU A 15 12.59 53.17 8.25
C LEU A 15 11.37 52.24 8.18
N LEU A 16 10.41 52.52 7.29
CA LEU A 16 9.25 51.66 7.05
C LEU A 16 9.66 50.28 6.54
N PHE A 17 10.64 50.21 5.62
CA PHE A 17 11.18 48.95 5.12
C PHE A 17 11.89 48.13 6.23
N LEU A 18 12.65 48.78 7.11
CA LEU A 18 13.27 48.14 8.27
C LEU A 18 12.24 47.64 9.29
N VAL A 19 11.19 48.41 9.57
CA VAL A 19 10.08 47.98 10.44
C VAL A 19 9.31 46.81 9.81
N PHE A 20 9.08 46.82 8.49
CA PHE A 20 8.47 45.71 7.78
C PHE A 20 9.34 44.44 7.83
N LEU A 21 10.66 44.56 7.63
CA LEU A 21 11.61 43.46 7.77
C LEU A 21 11.68 42.92 9.20
N LEU A 22 11.64 43.79 10.22
CA LEU A 22 11.58 43.38 11.62
C LEU A 22 10.27 42.68 11.96
N LEU A 23 9.13 43.14 11.45
CA LEU A 23 7.84 42.47 11.61
C LEU A 23 7.82 41.10 10.93
N PHE A 24 8.42 40.97 9.74
CA PHE A 24 8.61 39.68 9.07
C PHE A 24 9.60 38.76 9.82
N ALA A 25 10.68 39.31 10.38
CA ALA A 25 11.65 38.54 11.16
C ALA A 25 11.04 38.04 12.48
N VAL A 26 10.29 38.90 13.19
CA VAL A 26 9.60 38.57 14.45
C VAL A 26 8.48 37.55 14.20
N ASN A 27 7.71 37.67 13.11
CA ASN A 27 6.72 36.67 12.72
C ASN A 27 7.37 35.34 12.29
N LYS A 28 8.55 35.38 11.65
CA LYS A 28 9.31 34.16 11.35
C LYS A 28 9.81 33.49 12.62
N THR A 29 10.40 34.21 13.58
CA THR A 29 10.86 33.63 14.85
C THR A 29 9.70 33.18 15.74
N ALA A 30 8.58 33.91 15.80
CA ALA A 30 7.40 33.46 16.54
C ALA A 30 6.75 32.22 15.90
N ALA A 31 6.74 32.12 14.57
CA ALA A 31 6.32 30.90 13.86
C ALA A 31 7.32 29.75 14.07
N GLN A 32 8.63 30.03 14.13
CA GLN A 32 9.67 29.04 14.38
C GLN A 32 9.67 28.54 15.84
N ASP A 33 9.37 29.41 16.80
CA ASP A 33 9.23 29.06 18.22
C ASP A 33 7.91 28.31 18.48
N SER A 34 6.83 28.61 17.75
CA SER A 34 5.60 27.79 17.76
C SER A 34 5.76 26.43 17.04
N LEU A 35 6.79 26.28 16.21
CA LEU A 35 7.17 25.03 15.53
C LEU A 35 8.21 24.20 16.32
N GLN A 36 8.62 24.66 17.52
CA GLN A 36 9.69 24.05 18.32
C GLN A 36 9.25 23.37 19.62
N THR A 37 7.96 23.11 19.83
CA THR A 37 7.60 21.92 20.62
C THR A 37 7.83 20.71 19.72
N ALA A 38 9.00 20.07 19.81
CA ALA A 38 9.23 18.88 19.00
C ALA A 38 8.14 17.85 19.32
N GLN A 39 7.55 17.32 18.25
CA GLN A 39 6.48 16.34 18.31
C GLN A 39 6.87 15.22 19.28
N GLU A 40 5.96 14.91 20.19
CA GLU A 40 6.14 13.81 21.13
C GLU A 40 6.40 12.52 20.35
N PHE A 41 7.41 11.74 20.74
CA PHE A 41 7.67 10.46 20.10
C PHE A 41 6.44 9.55 20.25
N PRO A 42 5.85 9.06 19.15
CA PRO A 42 4.75 8.11 19.19
C PRO A 42 5.25 6.78 19.76
N VAL A 43 4.74 6.40 20.92
CA VAL A 43 4.92 5.07 21.50
C VAL A 43 3.54 4.52 21.77
N GLY A 44 3.17 3.48 21.04
CA GLY A 44 1.80 3.01 21.01
C GLY A 44 1.64 1.52 20.85
N ALA A 45 0.40 1.07 20.81
CA ALA A 45 0.07 -0.31 20.49
C ALA A 45 -1.27 -0.41 19.75
N PHE A 46 -1.45 -1.52 19.06
CA PHE A 46 -2.70 -1.93 18.43
C PHE A 46 -3.56 -2.68 19.45
N LEU A 47 -4.85 -2.35 19.48
CA LEU A 47 -5.86 -3.02 20.30
C LEU A 47 -6.73 -3.91 19.41
N SER A 48 -7.19 -5.04 19.96
CA SER A 48 -8.19 -5.86 19.29
C SER A 48 -9.52 -5.12 19.10
N HIS A 49 -10.46 -5.73 18.38
CA HIS A 49 -11.76 -5.12 18.11
C HIS A 49 -12.59 -4.86 19.38
N LYS A 50 -12.42 -5.65 20.45
CA LYS A 50 -13.25 -5.60 21.66
C LYS A 50 -12.43 -5.85 22.95
N PRO A 51 -11.40 -5.03 23.25
CA PRO A 51 -10.69 -5.10 24.51
C PRO A 51 -11.65 -4.94 25.70
N SER A 52 -11.36 -5.63 26.80
CA SER A 52 -12.10 -5.48 28.05
C SER A 52 -11.80 -4.11 28.70
N GLN A 53 -12.64 -3.69 29.64
CA GLN A 53 -12.37 -2.48 30.43
C GLN A 53 -11.07 -2.59 31.23
N ILE A 54 -10.66 -3.80 31.61
CA ILE A 54 -9.40 -4.06 32.32
C ILE A 54 -8.22 -3.77 31.39
N ILE A 55 -8.29 -4.22 30.14
CA ILE A 55 -7.30 -3.89 29.10
C ILE A 55 -7.17 -2.38 28.91
N LEU A 56 -8.30 -1.67 28.75
CA LEU A 56 -8.29 -0.21 28.55
C LEU A 56 -7.68 0.51 29.75
N SER A 57 -8.07 0.11 30.97
CA SER A 57 -7.50 0.68 32.19
C SER A 57 -6.00 0.38 32.31
N SER A 58 -5.57 -0.83 31.94
CA SER A 58 -4.16 -1.22 31.89
C SER A 58 -3.36 -0.36 30.90
N TYR A 59 -3.97 0.00 29.77
CA TYR A 59 -3.38 0.89 28.77
C TYR A 59 -3.07 2.27 29.34
N ASP A 60 -3.97 2.85 30.13
CA ASP A 60 -3.75 4.15 30.82
C ASP A 60 -2.50 4.13 31.72
N TYR A 61 -2.14 2.97 32.27
CA TYR A 61 -0.96 2.81 33.13
C TYR A 61 0.30 2.36 32.39
N SER A 62 0.20 2.00 31.10
CA SER A 62 1.31 1.50 30.29
C SER A 62 2.33 2.59 29.91
N GLY A 63 1.92 3.86 29.99
CA GLY A 63 2.73 4.99 29.57
C GLY A 63 2.73 5.24 28.05
N LEU A 64 2.05 4.42 27.25
CA LEU A 64 1.84 4.64 25.82
C LEU A 64 1.03 5.93 25.57
N ASN A 65 1.24 6.58 24.43
CA ASN A 65 0.60 7.85 24.05
C ASN A 65 -0.13 7.80 22.70
N THR A 66 -0.03 6.70 21.97
CA THR A 66 -0.60 6.54 20.63
C THR A 66 -1.32 5.21 20.54
N VAL A 67 -2.53 5.17 20.01
CA VAL A 67 -3.33 3.95 19.92
C VAL A 67 -3.83 3.75 18.49
N ASN A 68 -3.72 2.53 17.98
CA ASN A 68 -4.46 2.11 16.79
C ASN A 68 -5.72 1.38 17.25
N TRP A 69 -6.88 2.00 17.03
CA TRP A 69 -8.16 1.41 17.41
C TRP A 69 -9.35 2.10 16.72
N LEU A 70 -10.55 1.58 16.98
CA LEU A 70 -11.81 2.02 16.42
C LEU A 70 -12.25 3.38 16.99
N ALA A 71 -12.29 4.41 16.15
CA ALA A 71 -12.76 5.74 16.51
C ALA A 71 -14.28 5.85 16.32
N ARG A 72 -15.03 5.71 17.43
CA ARG A 72 -16.49 5.79 17.48
C ARG A 72 -16.97 6.47 18.76
N ASP A 73 -18.22 6.92 18.80
CA ASP A 73 -18.75 7.64 19.97
C ASP A 73 -18.61 6.84 21.28
N THR A 74 -18.73 5.51 21.23
CA THR A 74 -18.58 4.64 22.42
C THR A 74 -17.14 4.46 22.90
N THR A 75 -16.13 4.77 22.09
CA THR A 75 -14.70 4.71 22.46
C THR A 75 -14.09 6.09 22.66
N LYS A 76 -14.84 7.16 22.34
CA LYS A 76 -14.37 8.55 22.34
C LYS A 76 -13.76 8.99 23.67
N ASP A 77 -14.43 8.65 24.77
CA ASP A 77 -13.98 9.05 26.11
C ASP A 77 -12.58 8.50 26.41
N PHE A 78 -12.35 7.20 26.14
CA PHE A 78 -11.03 6.58 26.30
C PHE A 78 -10.00 7.19 25.33
N LEU A 79 -10.36 7.25 24.04
CA LEU A 79 -9.45 7.69 22.98
C LEU A 79 -9.01 9.14 23.14
N SER A 80 -9.80 10.01 23.76
CA SER A 80 -9.51 11.43 23.97
C SER A 80 -8.17 11.71 24.68
N ASN A 81 -7.61 10.72 25.37
CA ASN A 81 -6.32 10.81 26.07
C ASN A 81 -5.10 10.46 25.21
N TYR A 82 -5.31 10.07 23.95
CA TYR A 82 -4.27 9.50 23.08
C TYR A 82 -4.26 10.14 21.71
N ASN A 83 -3.10 10.08 21.05
CA ASN A 83 -3.04 10.21 19.60
C ASN A 83 -3.63 8.95 18.96
N VAL A 84 -4.52 9.10 17.99
CA VAL A 84 -5.29 7.99 17.42
C VAL A 84 -4.88 7.76 15.97
N MET A 85 -4.54 6.51 15.65
CA MET A 85 -4.62 5.99 14.29
C MET A 85 -5.96 5.28 14.14
N ALA A 86 -6.89 5.93 13.46
CA ALA A 86 -8.27 5.47 13.38
C ALA A 86 -8.39 4.25 12.45
N TYR A 87 -8.62 3.08 13.03
CA TYR A 87 -8.81 1.80 12.33
C TYR A 87 -10.29 1.50 12.14
N ASN A 88 -11.00 2.36 11.40
CA ASN A 88 -12.44 2.20 11.21
C ASN A 88 -12.71 1.26 10.04
N GLN A 89 -12.59 -0.04 10.28
CA GLN A 89 -12.94 -1.10 9.33
C GLN A 89 -14.16 -1.90 9.82
N GLU A 90 -15.20 -1.23 10.33
CA GLU A 90 -16.38 -1.88 10.92
C GLU A 90 -17.65 -1.76 10.05
N HIS A 91 -17.69 -0.82 9.09
CA HIS A 91 -18.84 -0.58 8.24
C HIS A 91 -18.48 -0.40 6.77
N GLN A 92 -19.39 -0.81 5.89
CA GLN A 92 -19.23 -0.61 4.43
C GLN A 92 -19.16 0.87 4.03
N THR A 93 -19.58 1.76 4.92
CA THR A 93 -19.54 3.21 4.76
C THR A 93 -18.28 3.85 5.33
N ASP A 94 -17.30 3.06 5.79
CA ASP A 94 -15.98 3.57 6.18
C ASP A 94 -15.16 3.92 4.93
N TRP A 95 -15.59 4.99 4.26
CA TRP A 95 -15.20 5.32 2.89
C TRP A 95 -13.69 5.45 2.70
N ILE A 96 -12.96 5.95 3.70
CA ILE A 96 -11.50 6.04 3.64
C ILE A 96 -10.89 4.65 3.49
N ASN A 97 -11.27 3.69 4.35
CA ASN A 97 -10.76 2.33 4.26
C ASN A 97 -11.28 1.61 3.01
N HIS A 98 -12.56 1.77 2.69
CA HIS A 98 -13.20 1.15 1.51
C HIS A 98 -12.45 1.47 0.21
N TYR A 99 -12.05 2.73 0.01
CA TYR A 99 -11.32 3.12 -1.19
C TYR A 99 -9.80 2.89 -1.05
N ALA A 100 -9.22 3.02 0.15
CA ALA A 100 -7.78 2.75 0.35
C ALA A 100 -7.42 1.26 0.19
N THR A 101 -8.38 0.36 0.38
CA THR A 101 -8.27 -1.09 0.16
C THR A 101 -8.79 -1.50 -1.23
N GLY A 102 -9.00 -0.55 -2.14
CA GLY A 102 -9.24 -0.83 -3.56
C GLY A 102 -7.97 -1.30 -4.26
N LEU A 103 -8.11 -1.72 -5.51
CA LEU A 103 -7.01 -2.21 -6.34
C LEU A 103 -7.08 -1.50 -7.70
N TYR A 104 -5.98 -0.84 -8.05
CA TYR A 104 -5.83 -0.04 -9.26
C TYR A 104 -4.37 0.09 -9.71
N SER A 105 -4.14 -0.13 -11.00
CA SER A 105 -2.91 0.26 -11.66
C SER A 105 -3.17 0.73 -13.09
N LYS A 106 -2.28 1.61 -13.57
CA LYS A 106 -2.24 2.07 -14.96
C LYS A 106 -0.84 1.84 -15.52
N TRP A 107 -0.79 1.29 -16.72
CA TRP A 107 0.43 0.94 -17.43
C TRP A 107 0.45 1.66 -18.77
N GLU A 108 1.29 2.67 -18.88
CA GLU A 108 1.46 3.41 -20.14
C GLU A 108 2.20 2.50 -21.13
N ALA A 109 1.60 2.30 -22.31
CA ALA A 109 2.03 1.26 -23.24
C ALA A 109 3.36 1.61 -23.91
N GLU A 110 3.80 2.87 -23.95
CA GLU A 110 5.12 3.23 -24.46
C GLU A 110 6.27 2.88 -23.50
N GLN A 111 5.98 2.61 -22.23
CA GLN A 111 7.00 2.20 -21.26
C GLN A 111 7.57 0.85 -21.68
N ASN A 112 8.90 0.75 -21.76
CA ASN A 112 9.57 -0.48 -22.17
C ASN A 112 10.55 -0.96 -21.09
N GLN A 113 10.12 -1.95 -20.31
CA GLN A 113 10.97 -2.68 -19.37
C GLN A 113 11.84 -3.67 -20.16
N ILE A 114 13.13 -3.33 -20.26
CA ILE A 114 14.10 -4.13 -21.02
C ILE A 114 14.69 -5.31 -20.24
N VAL A 115 14.47 -5.36 -18.93
CA VAL A 115 14.89 -6.50 -18.09
C VAL A 115 13.68 -7.41 -17.91
N ASP A 116 13.71 -8.57 -18.56
CA ASP A 116 12.58 -9.50 -18.61
C ASP A 116 12.07 -9.94 -17.23
N THR A 117 12.97 -10.00 -16.25
CA THR A 117 12.68 -10.44 -14.88
C THR A 117 12.17 -9.33 -13.97
N LEU A 118 12.00 -8.10 -14.46
CA LEU A 118 11.43 -6.98 -13.69
C LEU A 118 9.99 -6.71 -14.12
N ILE A 119 9.24 -6.08 -13.22
CA ILE A 119 7.87 -5.68 -13.49
C ILE A 119 7.86 -4.53 -14.50
N GLY A 120 6.95 -4.60 -15.46
CA GLY A 120 6.68 -3.52 -16.42
C GLY A 120 6.21 -4.02 -17.77
N ILE A 121 5.65 -3.10 -18.56
CA ILE A 121 5.27 -3.34 -19.95
C ILE A 121 6.51 -3.65 -20.79
N LYS A 122 6.38 -4.61 -21.70
CA LYS A 122 7.46 -5.14 -22.53
C LYS A 122 7.02 -5.21 -23.98
N HIS A 123 7.99 -5.07 -24.89
CA HIS A 123 7.75 -5.06 -26.33
C HIS A 123 8.78 -5.91 -27.07
N LYS A 124 8.31 -6.70 -28.04
CA LYS A 124 9.18 -7.37 -29.02
C LYS A 124 9.18 -6.66 -30.38
N TYR A 125 8.07 -6.00 -30.69
CA TYR A 125 7.84 -5.31 -31.97
C TYR A 125 7.16 -3.97 -31.74
N GLY A 126 7.10 -3.15 -32.80
CA GLY A 126 6.51 -1.82 -32.76
C GLY A 126 7.50 -0.74 -32.32
N LYS A 127 6.98 0.45 -32.10
CA LYS A 127 7.76 1.62 -31.63
C LYS A 127 6.84 2.64 -30.98
N ALA A 128 7.41 3.50 -30.13
CA ALA A 128 6.71 4.67 -29.64
C ALA A 128 6.38 5.64 -30.79
N ALA A 129 5.16 6.16 -30.83
CA ALA A 129 4.68 7.13 -31.80
C ALA A 129 3.64 8.07 -31.16
N THR A 130 3.49 9.27 -31.70
CA THR A 130 2.45 10.21 -31.24
C THR A 130 1.26 10.15 -32.20
N TRP A 131 0.06 9.96 -31.65
CA TRP A 131 -1.21 9.99 -32.38
C TRP A 131 -2.17 10.94 -31.66
N HIS A 132 -2.66 11.97 -32.36
CA HIS A 132 -3.56 12.99 -31.80
C HIS A 132 -3.10 13.55 -30.44
N ASP A 133 -1.82 13.94 -30.34
CA ASP A 133 -1.14 14.46 -29.13
C ASP A 133 -0.94 13.45 -27.98
N THR A 134 -1.33 12.19 -28.16
CA THR A 134 -1.06 11.10 -27.21
C THR A 134 0.19 10.33 -27.63
N LEU A 135 1.12 10.12 -26.69
CA LEU A 135 2.26 9.22 -26.88
C LEU A 135 1.77 7.78 -26.66
N ALA A 136 2.01 6.91 -27.63
CA ALA A 136 1.48 5.54 -27.65
C ALA A 136 2.52 4.55 -28.18
N TRP A 137 2.33 3.26 -27.90
CA TRP A 137 3.05 2.20 -28.61
C TRP A 137 2.31 1.82 -29.89
N SER A 138 3.04 1.67 -30.99
CA SER A 138 2.46 1.60 -32.32
C SER A 138 3.07 0.54 -33.21
N THR A 139 2.23 0.03 -34.11
CA THR A 139 2.60 -0.86 -35.23
C THR A 139 3.17 -0.10 -36.43
N LEU A 140 3.32 1.23 -36.35
CA LEU A 140 3.77 2.07 -37.46
C LEU A 140 5.10 1.58 -38.08
N GLY A 141 5.02 1.11 -39.33
CA GLY A 141 6.14 0.60 -40.10
C GLY A 141 6.33 -0.91 -40.03
N LEU A 142 5.46 -1.64 -39.33
CA LEU A 142 5.34 -3.09 -39.44
C LEU A 142 4.56 -3.47 -40.70
N SER A 143 4.90 -4.61 -41.30
CA SER A 143 4.30 -5.09 -42.55
C SER A 143 3.65 -6.47 -42.42
N SER A 144 3.65 -7.07 -41.24
CA SER A 144 3.10 -8.40 -40.97
C SER A 144 2.58 -8.50 -39.54
N PRO A 145 1.58 -9.36 -39.27
CA PRO A 145 1.05 -9.60 -37.93
C PRO A 145 2.13 -9.93 -36.89
N VAL A 146 1.89 -9.56 -35.63
CA VAL A 146 2.80 -9.82 -34.49
C VAL A 146 2.02 -10.14 -33.20
N ASP A 147 2.52 -11.08 -32.41
CA ASP A 147 1.90 -11.62 -31.18
C ASP A 147 2.37 -10.94 -29.88
N SER A 148 3.43 -10.13 -29.95
CA SER A 148 4.06 -9.47 -28.80
C SER A 148 4.22 -7.98 -29.06
N LEU A 149 3.13 -7.33 -29.48
CA LEU A 149 3.13 -5.87 -29.63
C LEU A 149 3.23 -5.20 -28.26
N VAL A 150 2.45 -5.67 -27.28
CA VAL A 150 2.51 -5.32 -25.85
C VAL A 150 2.29 -6.59 -25.04
N TYR A 151 3.11 -6.81 -24.00
CA TYR A 151 2.92 -7.85 -22.98
C TYR A 151 3.51 -7.41 -21.63
N GLY A 152 3.34 -8.20 -20.58
CA GLY A 152 3.65 -7.80 -19.20
C GLY A 152 2.41 -7.26 -18.46
N PRO A 153 2.53 -6.88 -17.17
CA PRO A 153 3.76 -6.44 -16.52
C PRO A 153 4.55 -7.54 -15.80
N HIS A 154 4.02 -8.77 -15.69
CA HIS A 154 4.56 -9.86 -14.88
C HIS A 154 4.57 -9.50 -13.39
N TYR A 155 3.39 -9.20 -12.83
CA TYR A 155 3.28 -8.92 -11.40
C TYR A 155 2.15 -9.71 -10.74
N ARG A 156 2.31 -9.94 -9.44
CA ARG A 156 1.29 -10.55 -8.59
C ARG A 156 0.11 -9.60 -8.39
N GLN A 157 -1.10 -10.06 -8.70
CA GLN A 157 -2.36 -9.44 -8.27
C GLN A 157 -2.91 -10.10 -7.01
N GLU A 158 -3.75 -9.39 -6.25
CA GLU A 158 -4.51 -9.99 -5.14
C GLU A 158 -5.62 -10.90 -5.65
N LYS A 159 -5.83 -12.04 -5.00
CA LYS A 159 -6.83 -13.04 -5.39
C LYS A 159 -8.12 -12.92 -4.59
N GLU A 160 -8.00 -12.44 -3.36
CA GLU A 160 -9.11 -12.20 -2.45
C GLU A 160 -8.97 -10.80 -1.84
N TYR A 161 -10.09 -10.13 -1.60
CA TYR A 161 -10.09 -8.89 -0.85
C TYR A 161 -9.71 -9.16 0.61
N LYS A 162 -8.65 -8.52 1.09
CA LYS A 162 -8.25 -8.52 2.50
C LYS A 162 -9.09 -7.56 3.37
N ARG A 163 -10.38 -7.46 3.06
CA ARG A 163 -11.31 -6.58 3.79
C ARG A 163 -12.07 -7.41 4.81
N TRP A 164 -11.74 -7.25 6.09
CA TRP A 164 -12.38 -7.97 7.19
C TRP A 164 -13.92 -7.88 7.15
N LEU A 165 -14.45 -6.79 6.62
CA LEU A 165 -15.89 -6.48 6.52
C LEU A 165 -16.71 -7.30 5.54
N TYR A 166 -16.09 -7.78 4.46
CA TYR A 166 -16.83 -8.43 3.37
C TYR A 166 -16.65 -9.94 3.36
N GLY A 167 -15.87 -10.47 4.30
CA GLY A 167 -15.34 -11.83 4.24
C GLY A 167 -14.36 -12.00 3.08
N PRO A 168 -13.66 -13.15 3.00
CA PRO A 168 -12.86 -13.47 1.84
C PRO A 168 -13.78 -13.51 0.62
N LYS A 169 -13.55 -12.58 -0.31
CA LYS A 169 -14.25 -12.50 -1.58
C LYS A 169 -13.21 -12.48 -2.68
N THR A 170 -13.36 -13.36 -3.66
CA THR A 170 -12.50 -13.35 -4.85
C THR A 170 -12.52 -11.98 -5.51
N VAL A 171 -11.35 -11.46 -5.84
CA VAL A 171 -11.24 -10.21 -6.59
C VAL A 171 -11.62 -10.48 -8.04
N SER A 172 -12.53 -9.66 -8.55
CA SER A 172 -12.90 -9.60 -9.96
C SER A 172 -12.36 -8.28 -10.49
N TYR A 173 -11.61 -8.35 -11.59
CA TYR A 173 -10.92 -7.22 -12.20
C TYR A 173 -11.48 -6.93 -13.59
N THR A 174 -11.34 -5.67 -14.02
CA THR A 174 -11.44 -5.26 -15.42
C THR A 174 -10.07 -4.79 -15.89
N ALA A 175 -9.64 -5.25 -17.06
CA ALA A 175 -8.51 -4.69 -17.81
C ALA A 175 -9.05 -3.87 -18.98
N ARG A 176 -8.76 -2.57 -19.00
CA ARG A 176 -9.17 -1.59 -19.99
C ARG A 176 -7.98 -1.22 -20.87
N TYR A 177 -8.09 -1.48 -22.17
CA TYR A 177 -7.09 -1.16 -23.19
C TYR A 177 -7.54 0.08 -23.94
N ASN A 178 -6.80 1.18 -23.84
CA ASN A 178 -7.09 2.40 -24.58
C ASN A 178 -6.32 2.39 -25.90
N MET A 179 -7.04 2.29 -27.03
CA MET A 179 -6.43 2.06 -28.33
C MET A 179 -7.09 2.88 -29.44
N ALA A 180 -6.31 3.21 -30.48
CA ALA A 180 -6.77 3.86 -31.70
C ALA A 180 -6.29 3.07 -32.92
N LEU A 181 -7.04 3.16 -34.02
CA LEU A 181 -6.70 2.53 -35.28
C LEU A 181 -6.71 3.58 -36.40
N ASP A 182 -5.59 3.71 -37.09
CA ASP A 182 -5.49 4.50 -38.31
C ASP A 182 -5.50 3.57 -39.54
N TYR A 183 -6.39 3.83 -40.49
CA TYR A 183 -6.55 3.02 -41.69
C TYR A 183 -7.16 3.82 -42.82
N ASP A 184 -6.98 3.34 -44.05
CA ASP A 184 -7.69 3.87 -45.22
C ASP A 184 -9.06 3.15 -45.35
N PRO A 185 -10.19 3.84 -45.15
CA PRO A 185 -11.52 3.23 -45.21
C PRO A 185 -11.89 2.74 -46.62
N GLU A 186 -11.18 3.17 -47.67
CA GLU A 186 -11.37 2.65 -49.03
C GLU A 186 -10.64 1.31 -49.27
N GLN A 187 -9.65 0.99 -48.43
CA GLN A 187 -8.78 -0.19 -48.63
C GLN A 187 -9.02 -1.30 -47.61
N VAL A 188 -9.69 -1.01 -46.50
CA VAL A 188 -9.87 -1.93 -45.37
C VAL A 188 -11.34 -2.28 -45.19
N ASN A 189 -11.65 -3.56 -44.97
CA ASN A 189 -13.01 -4.01 -44.70
C ASN A 189 -13.34 -3.81 -43.22
N GLN A 190 -14.52 -3.25 -42.91
CA GLN A 190 -14.97 -3.04 -41.53
C GLN A 190 -14.99 -4.32 -40.66
N TYR A 191 -15.06 -5.50 -41.27
CA TYR A 191 -15.08 -6.78 -40.57
C TYR A 191 -13.69 -7.43 -40.42
N ASP A 192 -12.64 -6.81 -40.96
CA ASP A 192 -11.28 -7.31 -40.83
C ASP A 192 -10.85 -7.26 -39.35
N GLU A 193 -10.18 -8.33 -38.91
CA GLU A 193 -9.67 -8.45 -37.54
C GLU A 193 -8.37 -7.63 -37.41
N VAL A 194 -8.32 -6.76 -36.41
CA VAL A 194 -7.24 -5.78 -36.22
C VAL A 194 -6.26 -6.27 -35.19
N CYS A 195 -6.76 -6.68 -34.03
CA CYS A 195 -5.94 -7.13 -32.93
C CYS A 195 -6.69 -8.09 -32.01
N ARG A 196 -5.94 -8.86 -31.24
CA ARG A 196 -6.46 -9.66 -30.13
C ARG A 196 -5.87 -9.14 -28.82
N ILE A 197 -6.75 -8.82 -27.88
CA ILE A 197 -6.37 -8.48 -26.50
C ILE A 197 -6.62 -9.69 -25.61
N THR A 198 -5.74 -9.93 -24.64
CA THR A 198 -5.84 -11.09 -23.74
C THR A 198 -5.24 -10.77 -22.38
N VAL A 199 -5.93 -11.18 -21.32
CA VAL A 199 -5.33 -11.24 -19.98
C VAL A 199 -4.83 -12.67 -19.75
N LYS A 200 -3.56 -12.82 -19.34
CA LYS A 200 -2.98 -14.11 -19.00
C LYS A 200 -2.36 -14.07 -17.61
N VAL A 201 -2.18 -15.23 -17.01
CA VAL A 201 -1.33 -15.41 -15.84
C VAL A 201 -0.29 -16.46 -16.15
N ARG A 202 0.98 -16.10 -15.98
CA ARG A 202 2.11 -17.01 -16.03
C ARG A 202 2.45 -17.46 -14.61
N HIS A 203 2.55 -18.75 -14.36
CA HIS A 203 2.73 -19.26 -13.00
C HIS A 203 3.52 -20.56 -12.94
N GLY A 204 4.21 -20.74 -11.81
CA GLY A 204 4.94 -21.96 -11.50
C GLY A 204 4.04 -23.00 -10.87
N VAL A 205 4.20 -24.26 -11.29
CA VAL A 205 3.43 -25.40 -10.76
C VAL A 205 4.17 -26.08 -9.61
N TRP A 206 3.47 -26.28 -8.50
CA TRP A 206 3.96 -26.95 -7.31
C TRP A 206 3.14 -28.20 -7.04
N VAL A 207 3.79 -29.34 -6.82
CA VAL A 207 3.13 -30.60 -6.50
C VAL A 207 3.67 -31.07 -5.16
N ASN A 208 2.79 -31.30 -4.19
CA ASN A 208 3.15 -31.69 -2.82
C ASN A 208 4.17 -30.72 -2.18
N GLY A 209 3.96 -29.40 -2.39
CA GLY A 209 4.85 -28.36 -1.87
C GLY A 209 6.23 -28.27 -2.55
N VAL A 210 6.46 -29.02 -3.62
CA VAL A 210 7.73 -29.00 -4.37
C VAL A 210 7.54 -28.33 -5.72
N TYR A 211 8.37 -27.33 -6.02
CA TYR A 211 8.36 -26.67 -7.32
C TYR A 211 8.77 -27.65 -8.41
N THR A 212 7.92 -27.81 -9.42
CA THR A 212 8.14 -28.79 -10.50
C THR A 212 9.11 -28.30 -11.59
N HIS A 213 9.61 -27.06 -11.49
CA HIS A 213 10.30 -26.34 -12.57
C HIS A 213 9.45 -26.17 -13.85
N HIS A 214 8.14 -26.44 -13.77
CA HIS A 214 7.20 -26.17 -14.84
C HIS A 214 6.58 -24.78 -14.66
N VAL A 215 6.44 -24.07 -15.78
CA VAL A 215 5.73 -22.80 -15.88
C VAL A 215 4.58 -22.99 -16.87
N GLN A 216 3.40 -22.51 -16.50
CA GLN A 216 2.18 -22.58 -17.29
C GLN A 216 1.60 -21.17 -17.48
N ASP A 217 0.99 -20.96 -18.65
CA ASP A 217 0.24 -19.74 -18.95
C ASP A 217 -1.26 -20.09 -19.05
N ASP A 218 -2.09 -19.40 -18.29
CA ASP A 218 -3.55 -19.52 -18.36
C ASP A 218 -4.17 -18.20 -18.81
N THR A 219 -5.19 -18.27 -19.67
CA THR A 219 -5.94 -17.09 -20.12
C THR A 219 -7.09 -16.80 -19.16
N LEU A 220 -7.21 -15.55 -18.73
CA LEU A 220 -8.27 -15.05 -17.84
C LEU A 220 -9.27 -14.19 -18.64
N GLY A 221 -10.57 -14.31 -18.35
CA GLY A 221 -11.62 -13.49 -18.99
C GLY A 221 -11.90 -13.77 -20.47
N GLY A 222 -11.14 -14.66 -21.11
CA GLY A 222 -11.22 -14.98 -22.54
C GLY A 222 -10.58 -13.91 -23.43
N PRO A 223 -10.00 -14.28 -24.59
CA PRO A 223 -9.45 -13.30 -25.52
C PRO A 223 -10.56 -12.57 -26.27
N ILE A 224 -10.35 -11.28 -26.55
CA ILE A 224 -11.24 -10.48 -27.40
C ILE A 224 -10.51 -10.16 -28.69
N THR A 225 -11.13 -10.45 -29.84
CA THR A 225 -10.61 -10.07 -31.16
C THR A 225 -11.40 -8.87 -31.67
N LEU A 226 -10.72 -7.74 -31.81
CA LEU A 226 -11.31 -6.47 -32.24
C LEU A 226 -11.24 -6.36 -33.76
N LYS A 227 -12.31 -5.85 -34.35
CA LYS A 227 -12.46 -5.58 -35.78
C LYS A 227 -12.35 -4.09 -36.05
N VAL A 228 -12.13 -3.75 -37.32
CA VAL A 228 -12.10 -2.35 -37.78
C VAL A 228 -13.36 -1.58 -37.36
N SER A 229 -14.53 -2.23 -37.42
CA SER A 229 -15.82 -1.65 -36.99
C SER A 229 -15.93 -1.34 -35.50
N ASP A 230 -15.08 -1.93 -34.66
CA ASP A 230 -15.10 -1.72 -33.22
C ASP A 230 -14.37 -0.42 -32.83
N PHE A 231 -13.54 0.13 -33.73
CA PHE A 231 -12.83 1.40 -33.54
C PHE A 231 -13.65 2.59 -34.06
N PRO A 232 -13.49 3.78 -33.45
CA PRO A 232 -14.16 5.00 -33.92
C PRO A 232 -13.75 5.37 -35.35
N SER A 233 -14.73 5.76 -36.17
CA SER A 233 -14.48 6.20 -37.56
C SER A 233 -13.73 7.52 -37.69
N ASN A 234 -13.57 8.27 -36.61
CA ASN A 234 -12.72 9.46 -36.52
C ASN A 234 -11.27 9.13 -36.08
N HIS A 235 -10.93 7.84 -35.97
CA HIS A 235 -9.61 7.31 -35.61
C HIS A 235 -9.15 7.79 -34.21
N SER A 236 -10.07 8.18 -33.33
CA SER A 236 -9.75 8.54 -31.95
C SER A 236 -9.53 7.31 -31.08
N PHE A 237 -8.89 7.51 -29.94
CA PHE A 237 -8.77 6.48 -28.91
C PHE A 237 -10.14 6.08 -28.36
N GLN A 238 -10.29 4.79 -28.07
CA GLN A 238 -11.44 4.17 -27.42
C GLN A 238 -10.96 3.10 -26.44
N ASP A 239 -11.73 2.92 -25.36
CA ASP A 239 -11.52 1.89 -24.37
C ASP A 239 -12.15 0.56 -24.80
N PHE A 240 -11.37 -0.53 -24.64
CA PHE A 240 -11.80 -1.91 -24.86
C PHE A 240 -11.54 -2.72 -23.59
N ASN A 241 -12.58 -3.35 -23.03
CA ASN A 241 -12.48 -3.99 -21.72
C ASN A 241 -12.49 -5.52 -21.83
N ILE A 242 -11.60 -6.18 -21.09
CA ILE A 242 -11.79 -7.57 -20.64
C ILE A 242 -12.37 -7.47 -19.22
N GLU A 243 -13.68 -7.67 -19.11
CA GLU A 243 -14.43 -7.44 -17.88
C GLU A 243 -14.49 -8.67 -16.98
N GLN A 244 -14.52 -8.43 -15.67
CA GLN A 244 -14.78 -9.41 -14.62
C GLN A 244 -13.87 -10.65 -14.64
N TYR A 245 -12.62 -10.51 -15.09
CA TYR A 245 -11.68 -11.62 -15.00
C TYR A 245 -11.25 -11.85 -13.55
N SER A 246 -10.94 -13.08 -13.20
CA SER A 246 -10.44 -13.48 -11.89
C SER A 246 -9.44 -14.61 -12.05
N TYR A 247 -8.63 -14.84 -11.02
CA TYR A 247 -7.71 -15.98 -11.00
C TYR A 247 -8.50 -17.29 -10.98
N LEU A 248 -7.94 -18.33 -11.62
CA LEU A 248 -8.54 -19.67 -11.62
C LEU A 248 -8.57 -20.26 -10.20
N PRO A 249 -9.51 -21.16 -9.89
CA PRO A 249 -9.48 -21.92 -8.64
C PRO A 249 -8.17 -22.70 -8.49
N GLY A 250 -7.62 -22.78 -7.27
CA GLY A 250 -6.38 -23.53 -7.00
C GLY A 250 -5.08 -22.73 -7.08
N PHE A 251 -5.16 -21.41 -7.27
CA PHE A 251 -4.11 -20.48 -6.85
C PHE A 251 -4.33 -20.16 -5.37
N PRO A 252 -3.79 -20.93 -4.40
CA PRO A 252 -3.84 -20.47 -3.03
C PRO A 252 -3.11 -19.13 -2.96
N GLU A 253 -3.53 -18.26 -2.04
CA GLU A 253 -2.71 -17.12 -1.67
C GLU A 253 -1.43 -17.67 -1.03
N GLN A 254 -0.43 -18.01 -1.85
CA GLN A 254 0.85 -18.48 -1.34
C GLN A 254 1.56 -17.26 -0.77
N TYR A 255 1.59 -17.19 0.55
CA TYR A 255 2.52 -16.37 1.28
C TYR A 255 3.89 -16.98 1.03
N LEU A 256 4.70 -16.37 0.15
CA LEU A 256 6.07 -16.83 -0.16
C LEU A 256 7.05 -16.50 0.97
N GLU A 257 6.54 -16.43 2.18
CA GLU A 257 7.35 -16.66 3.34
C GLU A 257 7.64 -18.15 3.34
N ASP A 258 8.91 -18.55 3.22
CA ASP A 258 9.40 -19.92 3.41
C ASP A 258 8.92 -20.62 4.71
N LYS A 259 8.03 -20.02 5.54
CA LYS A 259 7.46 -20.53 6.80
C LYS A 259 6.02 -20.08 7.13
N MET A 260 5.19 -19.68 6.16
CA MET A 260 3.72 -19.59 6.35
C MET A 260 2.99 -20.67 5.54
N GLU A 261 3.57 -21.87 5.54
CA GLU A 261 2.89 -23.06 5.06
C GLU A 261 1.70 -23.33 5.98
N THR A 262 0.49 -23.00 5.53
CA THR A 262 -0.59 -23.96 5.76
C THR A 262 -0.07 -25.26 5.13
N PRO A 263 0.07 -26.36 5.89
CA PRO A 263 0.56 -27.62 5.33
C PRO A 263 -0.29 -27.94 4.11
N ILE A 264 0.33 -27.96 2.94
CA ILE A 264 -0.34 -28.38 1.72
C ILE A 264 -0.64 -29.87 1.94
N PRO A 265 -1.89 -30.33 1.87
CA PRO A 265 -2.19 -31.74 2.02
C PRO A 265 -1.33 -32.57 1.05
N ASP A 266 -0.79 -33.69 1.52
CA ASP A 266 -0.12 -34.64 0.63
C ASP A 266 -1.08 -34.99 -0.53
N ASN A 267 -0.65 -34.73 -1.76
CA ASN A 267 -1.36 -34.83 -3.06
C ASN A 267 -1.99 -33.56 -3.65
N ASP A 268 -1.77 -32.36 -3.09
CA ASP A 268 -2.32 -31.12 -3.67
C ASP A 268 -1.36 -30.46 -4.70
N THR A 269 -1.95 -29.88 -5.75
CA THR A 269 -1.24 -29.09 -6.77
C THR A 269 -1.58 -27.62 -6.57
N THR A 270 -0.56 -26.77 -6.46
CA THR A 270 -0.72 -25.33 -6.19
C THR A 270 0.12 -24.50 -7.16
N TYR A 271 -0.23 -23.22 -7.31
CA TYR A 271 0.35 -22.34 -8.32
C TYR A 271 0.92 -21.06 -7.69
N GLY A 272 2.09 -20.61 -8.15
CA GLY A 272 2.79 -19.43 -7.64
C GLY A 272 3.21 -18.44 -8.74
N ASP A 273 2.92 -17.15 -8.53
CA ASP A 273 2.98 -16.11 -9.57
C ASP A 273 3.93 -14.94 -9.25
N SER A 274 4.84 -15.13 -8.31
CA SER A 274 5.69 -14.10 -7.72
C SER A 274 7.19 -14.23 -8.08
N ASN A 275 7.55 -15.24 -8.85
CA ASN A 275 8.93 -15.53 -9.22
C ASN A 275 9.28 -14.81 -10.52
N GLY A 276 10.32 -13.97 -10.50
CA GLY A 276 11.04 -13.41 -11.65
C GLY A 276 10.18 -12.86 -12.80
N ASP A 277 9.68 -13.74 -13.64
CA ASP A 277 8.92 -13.48 -14.86
C ASP A 277 7.45 -13.95 -14.82
N ASN A 278 6.98 -14.50 -13.70
CA ASN A 278 5.59 -14.94 -13.51
C ASN A 278 4.64 -13.78 -13.15
N GLY A 279 3.33 -14.01 -13.12
CA GLY A 279 2.34 -13.01 -12.74
C GLY A 279 1.37 -12.70 -13.87
N ILE A 280 0.58 -11.65 -13.67
CA ILE A 280 -0.38 -11.20 -14.66
C ILE A 280 0.30 -10.55 -15.88
N GLU A 281 -0.28 -10.83 -17.03
CA GLU A 281 0.12 -10.35 -18.35
C GLU A 281 -1.10 -9.78 -19.09
N PHE A 282 -0.93 -8.60 -19.67
CA PHE A 282 -1.87 -7.95 -20.57
C PHE A 282 -1.26 -7.92 -21.96
N CYS A 283 -1.81 -8.73 -22.84
CA CYS A 283 -1.24 -8.98 -24.16
C CYS A 283 -2.05 -8.27 -25.24
N VAL A 284 -1.35 -7.70 -26.21
CA VAL A 284 -1.92 -7.22 -27.46
C VAL A 284 -1.20 -7.88 -28.64
N GLU A 285 -1.93 -8.64 -29.44
CA GLU A 285 -1.50 -9.22 -30.71
C GLU A 285 -2.08 -8.36 -31.85
N TRP A 286 -1.23 -7.86 -32.77
CA TRP A 286 -1.70 -7.17 -33.97
C TRP A 286 -1.84 -8.13 -35.14
N LEU A 287 -2.98 -8.12 -35.81
CA LEU A 287 -3.37 -9.06 -36.85
C LEU A 287 -3.13 -8.53 -38.27
N GLY A 288 -2.41 -7.42 -38.40
CA GLY A 288 -1.90 -6.93 -39.69
C GLY A 288 -2.76 -5.89 -40.40
N VAL A 289 -3.81 -5.38 -39.75
CA VAL A 289 -4.75 -4.42 -40.35
C VAL A 289 -4.57 -3.04 -39.72
N GLY A 290 -4.43 -2.01 -40.57
CA GLY A 290 -4.24 -0.61 -40.16
C GLY A 290 -2.97 -0.38 -39.32
N THR A 291 -2.79 0.84 -38.85
CA THR A 291 -1.81 1.17 -37.81
C THR A 291 -2.52 1.25 -36.46
N LEU A 292 -2.31 0.24 -35.63
CA LEU A 292 -2.77 0.22 -34.24
C LEU A 292 -1.85 1.08 -33.36
N TYR A 293 -2.47 1.89 -32.49
CA TYR A 293 -1.85 2.67 -31.43
C TYR A 293 -2.46 2.26 -30.09
N ILE A 294 -1.62 2.03 -29.08
CA ILE A 294 -2.02 1.66 -27.72
C ILE A 294 -1.49 2.74 -26.79
N ASP A 295 -2.38 3.44 -26.10
CA ASP A 295 -2.02 4.48 -25.13
C ASP A 295 -1.66 3.81 -23.80
N TYR A 296 -2.62 3.13 -23.17
CA TYR A 296 -2.40 2.49 -21.89
C TYR A 296 -3.24 1.23 -21.69
N ILE A 297 -2.87 0.49 -20.64
CA ILE A 297 -3.65 -0.59 -20.06
C ILE A 297 -3.93 -0.22 -18.60
N GLU A 298 -5.20 -0.05 -18.26
CA GLU A 298 -5.67 0.28 -16.92
C GLU A 298 -6.36 -0.93 -16.31
N VAL A 299 -6.09 -1.21 -15.03
CA VAL A 299 -6.58 -2.38 -14.32
C VAL A 299 -7.19 -1.93 -13.02
N TYR A 300 -8.40 -2.38 -12.74
CA TYR A 300 -9.10 -2.01 -11.52
C TYR A 300 -10.03 -3.12 -11.06
N ASP A 301 -10.29 -3.16 -9.76
CA ASP A 301 -11.26 -4.07 -9.20
C ASP A 301 -12.71 -3.62 -9.43
N ASN A 302 -13.60 -4.59 -9.61
CA ASN A 302 -15.02 -4.34 -9.89
C ASN A 302 -15.87 -4.05 -8.64
N PHE A 303 -15.27 -3.90 -7.45
CA PHE A 303 -16.03 -3.76 -6.20
C PHE A 303 -15.90 -2.38 -5.55
N GLY A 304 -14.69 -1.90 -5.32
CA GLY A 304 -14.41 -0.60 -4.72
C GLY A 304 -13.91 0.41 -5.75
N TRP A 305 -12.94 0.05 -6.59
CA TRP A 305 -12.29 1.06 -7.43
C TRP A 305 -13.03 1.40 -8.72
N ASN A 306 -13.94 0.52 -9.17
CA ASN A 306 -14.82 0.79 -10.31
C ASN A 306 -15.55 2.14 -10.21
N ASP A 307 -16.00 2.52 -9.00
CA ASP A 307 -16.69 3.79 -8.75
C ASP A 307 -15.87 5.02 -9.16
N LEU A 308 -14.53 4.93 -9.12
CA LEU A 308 -13.62 6.04 -9.43
C LEU A 308 -13.17 6.06 -10.89
N VAL A 309 -13.47 5.02 -11.66
CA VAL A 309 -12.91 4.77 -13.01
C VAL A 309 -13.99 4.63 -14.10
N GLU A 310 -15.24 4.34 -13.74
CA GLU A 310 -16.34 4.12 -14.68
C GLU A 310 -16.79 5.40 -15.39
N ASP A 311 -17.32 6.37 -14.64
CA ASP A 311 -17.76 7.66 -15.19
C ASP A 311 -17.55 8.83 -14.22
N SER A 312 -17.51 10.04 -14.78
CA SER A 312 -17.19 11.26 -14.02
C SER A 312 -18.17 11.58 -12.88
N SER A 313 -19.44 11.17 -12.99
CA SER A 313 -20.45 11.42 -11.96
C SER A 313 -20.31 10.47 -10.78
N THR A 314 -20.07 9.18 -11.05
CA THR A 314 -19.80 8.18 -10.00
C THR A 314 -18.49 8.50 -9.28
N ALA A 315 -17.45 8.88 -10.02
CA ALA A 315 -16.18 9.29 -9.43
C ALA A 315 -16.33 10.52 -8.52
N ALA A 316 -17.14 11.51 -8.93
CA ALA A 316 -17.43 12.68 -8.10
C ALA A 316 -18.14 12.31 -6.79
N ILE A 317 -19.06 11.34 -6.82
CA ILE A 317 -19.75 10.83 -5.62
C ILE A 317 -18.77 10.12 -4.68
N ALA A 318 -17.94 9.22 -5.20
CA ALA A 318 -16.92 8.51 -4.42
C ALA A 318 -15.95 9.49 -3.72
N ILE A 319 -15.46 10.49 -4.47
CA ILE A 319 -14.62 11.56 -3.94
C ILE A 319 -15.33 12.34 -2.83
N GLN A 320 -16.62 12.66 -3.02
CA GLN A 320 -17.40 13.38 -2.02
C GLN A 320 -17.66 12.54 -0.78
N ASN A 321 -17.86 11.23 -0.91
CA ASN A 321 -18.02 10.30 0.20
C ASN A 321 -16.78 10.27 1.10
N ILE A 322 -15.58 10.15 0.52
CA ILE A 322 -14.31 10.20 1.26
C ILE A 322 -14.18 11.51 2.04
N LYS A 323 -14.43 12.64 1.38
CA LYS A 323 -14.29 13.98 1.99
C LYS A 323 -15.29 14.21 3.11
N THR A 324 -16.54 13.83 2.90
CA THR A 324 -17.62 13.99 3.89
C THR A 324 -17.38 13.09 5.10
N TYR A 325 -16.90 11.86 4.89
CA TYR A 325 -16.51 10.96 5.97
C TYR A 325 -15.38 11.56 6.81
N ALA A 326 -14.30 12.03 6.19
CA ALA A 326 -13.22 12.67 6.92
C ALA A 326 -13.69 13.89 7.74
N GLN A 327 -14.60 14.69 7.19
CA GLN A 327 -15.14 15.88 7.86
C GLN A 327 -16.08 15.56 9.03
N SER A 328 -16.76 14.40 9.02
CA SER A 328 -17.62 13.99 10.15
C SER A 328 -16.81 13.76 11.44
N TYR A 329 -15.51 13.51 11.31
CA TYR A 329 -14.56 13.37 12.40
C TYR A 329 -13.86 14.66 12.80
N SER A 330 -14.31 15.84 12.32
CA SER A 330 -13.75 17.13 12.73
C SER A 330 -13.79 17.41 14.23
N SER A 331 -14.66 16.74 14.99
CA SER A 331 -14.71 16.79 16.46
C SER A 331 -13.72 15.87 17.19
N TRP A 332 -12.82 15.22 16.45
CA TRP A 332 -11.79 14.30 16.94
C TRP A 332 -10.39 14.86 16.66
N PRO A 333 -9.96 15.91 17.38
CA PRO A 333 -8.70 16.60 17.10
C PRO A 333 -7.44 15.75 17.36
N ASN A 334 -7.61 14.61 18.01
CA ASN A 334 -6.56 13.67 18.39
C ASN A 334 -6.37 12.52 17.39
N ILE A 335 -7.21 12.42 16.35
CA ILE A 335 -6.91 11.52 15.22
C ILE A 335 -5.76 12.13 14.43
N ILE A 336 -4.61 11.46 14.44
CA ILE A 336 -3.40 11.90 13.75
C ILE A 336 -3.19 11.19 12.42
N TYR A 337 -3.79 10.01 12.23
CA TYR A 337 -3.84 9.29 10.97
C TYR A 337 -5.12 8.48 10.83
N TRP A 338 -5.49 8.23 9.58
CA TRP A 338 -6.41 7.17 9.20
C TRP A 338 -5.63 5.91 8.87
N PHE A 339 -5.96 4.79 9.50
CA PHE A 339 -5.33 3.52 9.14
C PHE A 339 -5.95 2.98 7.84
N GLY A 340 -5.10 2.77 6.84
CA GLY A 340 -5.50 2.35 5.49
C GLY A 340 -5.65 0.84 5.35
N HIS A 341 -4.93 0.28 4.38
CA HIS A 341 -4.94 -1.13 4.02
C HIS A 341 -3.81 -1.86 4.77
N ASP A 342 -4.17 -2.78 5.65
CA ASP A 342 -3.23 -3.66 6.38
C ASP A 342 -2.38 -4.53 5.44
N GLU A 343 -1.06 -4.50 5.61
CA GLU A 343 -0.06 -5.30 4.87
C GLU A 343 -0.35 -5.47 3.34
N PRO A 344 -0.43 -4.37 2.56
CA PRO A 344 -0.79 -4.46 1.15
C PRO A 344 0.32 -5.18 0.36
N TYR A 345 -0.06 -6.21 -0.40
CA TYR A 345 0.90 -7.15 -0.99
C TYR A 345 0.96 -7.14 -2.52
N SER A 346 0.12 -6.33 -3.16
CA SER A 346 0.10 -6.14 -4.61
C SER A 346 0.31 -4.68 -4.99
N ARG A 347 0.91 -4.45 -6.16
CA ARG A 347 1.12 -3.10 -6.70
C ARG A 347 -0.21 -2.36 -6.91
N ASP A 348 -1.27 -3.11 -7.22
CA ASP A 348 -2.61 -2.55 -7.41
C ASP A 348 -3.14 -1.90 -6.13
N ALA A 349 -2.71 -2.33 -4.94
CA ALA A 349 -3.14 -1.72 -3.68
C ALA A 349 -2.49 -0.35 -3.42
N PHE A 350 -1.37 0.00 -4.08
CA PHE A 350 -0.58 1.18 -3.71
C PHE A 350 -1.14 2.49 -4.27
N THR A 351 -1.59 2.49 -5.53
CA THR A 351 -2.13 3.69 -6.17
C THR A 351 -3.42 4.18 -5.49
N PRO A 352 -4.38 3.30 -5.13
CA PRO A 352 -5.55 3.67 -4.34
C PRO A 352 -5.21 4.42 -3.06
N MET A 353 -4.21 3.95 -2.31
CA MET A 353 -3.74 4.62 -1.10
C MET A 353 -3.22 6.04 -1.41
N HIS A 354 -2.42 6.21 -2.46
CA HIS A 354 -1.92 7.53 -2.84
C HIS A 354 -3.05 8.52 -3.19
N ILE A 355 -4.06 8.05 -3.91
CA ILE A 355 -5.21 8.86 -4.33
C ILE A 355 -6.06 9.24 -3.13
N VAL A 356 -6.43 8.28 -2.28
CA VAL A 356 -7.21 8.55 -1.06
C VAL A 356 -6.45 9.50 -0.13
N ASP A 357 -5.15 9.28 0.07
CA ASP A 357 -4.31 10.21 0.84
C ASP A 357 -4.34 11.61 0.21
N SER A 358 -4.21 11.75 -1.10
CA SER A 358 -4.31 13.05 -1.78
C SER A 358 -5.67 13.75 -1.57
N LEU A 359 -6.77 12.99 -1.56
CA LEU A 359 -8.12 13.51 -1.30
C LEU A 359 -8.29 13.99 0.15
N LEU A 360 -7.73 13.27 1.13
CA LEU A 360 -7.68 13.70 2.52
C LEU A 360 -6.91 15.03 2.67
N LYS A 361 -5.85 15.21 1.86
CA LYS A 361 -5.01 16.43 1.87
C LYS A 361 -5.83 17.65 1.50
N ALA A 362 -6.63 17.48 0.45
CA ALA A 362 -7.41 18.55 -0.14
C ALA A 362 -8.47 19.11 0.82
N VAL A 363 -8.83 18.36 1.86
CA VAL A 363 -9.78 18.78 2.90
C VAL A 363 -9.14 18.96 4.27
N TYR A 364 -7.81 19.01 4.34
CA TYR A 364 -7.04 19.19 5.59
C TYR A 364 -7.37 18.14 6.66
N ALA A 365 -7.74 16.92 6.24
CA ALA A 365 -7.93 15.80 7.14
C ALA A 365 -6.57 15.14 7.49
N PRO A 366 -6.50 14.38 8.59
CA PRO A 366 -5.37 13.50 8.89
C PRO A 366 -5.01 12.62 7.67
N ARG A 367 -3.73 12.30 7.51
CA ARG A 367 -3.22 11.52 6.37
C ARG A 367 -3.49 10.02 6.55
N LEU A 368 -3.31 9.24 5.49
CA LEU A 368 -3.26 7.78 5.62
C LEU A 368 -1.94 7.33 6.27
N ILE A 369 -2.03 6.29 7.09
CA ILE A 369 -0.89 5.46 7.50
C ILE A 369 -1.29 3.99 7.34
N THR A 370 -0.31 3.12 7.12
CA THR A 370 -0.54 1.68 7.16
C THR A 370 0.69 0.97 7.70
N GLU A 371 0.51 -0.23 8.26
CA GLU A 371 1.61 -1.16 8.43
C GLU A 371 1.92 -1.86 7.11
N PHE A 372 3.17 -1.76 6.69
CA PHE A 372 3.67 -2.40 5.50
C PHE A 372 4.67 -3.49 5.87
N TYR A 373 4.31 -4.75 5.58
CA TYR A 373 5.19 -5.90 5.79
C TYR A 373 6.16 -6.04 4.61
N PRO A 374 7.48 -5.81 4.80
CA PRO A 374 8.43 -5.87 3.69
C PRO A 374 8.91 -7.32 3.48
N PRO A 375 8.42 -8.04 2.46
CA PRO A 375 8.77 -9.45 2.26
C PRO A 375 10.28 -9.63 2.10
N TYR A 376 10.78 -10.79 2.53
CA TYR A 376 12.20 -11.14 2.41
C TYR A 376 12.66 -11.26 0.95
N LEU A 377 11.77 -11.78 0.10
CA LEU A 377 12.03 -12.07 -1.29
C LEU A 377 11.67 -10.87 -2.16
N LEU A 378 12.42 -10.72 -3.24
CA LEU A 378 11.99 -9.89 -4.35
C LEU A 378 10.80 -10.58 -5.02
N ILE A 379 9.74 -9.84 -5.27
CA ILE A 379 8.59 -10.32 -6.03
C ILE A 379 8.83 -9.88 -7.45
N ASN A 380 8.95 -10.83 -8.38
CA ASN A 380 9.30 -10.54 -9.77
C ASN A 380 10.56 -9.66 -9.87
N SER A 381 11.57 -10.05 -9.10
CA SER A 381 12.87 -9.37 -8.94
C SER A 381 12.80 -7.90 -8.47
N ASP A 382 11.63 -7.43 -8.04
CA ASP A 382 11.42 -6.08 -7.50
C ASP A 382 11.27 -6.07 -5.98
N SER A 383 11.78 -5.00 -5.36
CA SER A 383 11.53 -4.74 -3.93
C SER A 383 10.12 -4.16 -3.78
N LEU A 384 9.25 -4.89 -3.07
CA LEU A 384 7.90 -4.44 -2.80
C LEU A 384 7.90 -3.19 -1.91
N LEU A 385 8.83 -3.08 -0.96
CA LEU A 385 8.97 -1.90 -0.09
C LEU A 385 9.32 -0.63 -0.88
N VAL A 386 10.27 -0.74 -1.82
CA VAL A 386 10.63 0.38 -2.70
C VAL A 386 9.45 0.75 -3.60
N SER A 387 8.75 -0.23 -4.15
CA SER A 387 7.56 -0.02 -4.98
C SER A 387 6.45 0.67 -4.21
N PHE A 388 6.13 0.20 -3.01
CA PHE A 388 5.15 0.81 -2.11
C PHE A 388 5.51 2.26 -1.83
N TYR A 389 6.74 2.54 -1.39
CA TYR A 389 7.16 3.91 -1.08
C TYR A 389 7.02 4.85 -2.29
N ASN A 390 7.45 4.41 -3.47
CA ASN A 390 7.43 5.24 -4.68
C ASN A 390 6.01 5.48 -5.23
N ILE A 391 5.11 4.51 -5.10
CA ILE A 391 3.76 4.56 -5.67
C ILE A 391 2.77 5.14 -4.66
N ALA A 392 2.69 4.56 -3.45
CA ALA A 392 1.77 5.02 -2.41
C ALA A 392 2.18 6.39 -1.84
N LYS A 393 3.48 6.71 -1.86
CA LYS A 393 4.08 7.96 -1.33
C LYS A 393 3.55 8.30 0.07
N PRO A 394 3.67 7.40 1.05
CA PRO A 394 3.09 7.59 2.37
C PRO A 394 3.68 8.83 3.05
N GLU A 395 2.87 9.64 3.74
CA GLU A 395 3.39 10.73 4.58
C GLU A 395 4.37 10.16 5.61
N LYS A 396 3.98 9.05 6.24
CA LYS A 396 4.82 8.30 7.16
C LYS A 396 4.91 6.85 6.72
N LEU A 397 6.13 6.42 6.37
CA LEU A 397 6.43 5.01 6.19
C LEU A 397 6.39 4.35 7.57
N MET A 398 5.47 3.39 7.75
CA MET A 398 5.44 2.50 8.90
C MET A 398 5.59 1.08 8.39
N ILE A 399 6.58 0.37 8.91
CA ILE A 399 6.81 -1.04 8.56
C ILE A 399 6.61 -1.90 9.79
N ASP A 400 6.05 -3.08 9.58
CA ASP A 400 6.00 -4.14 10.56
C ASP A 400 6.92 -5.27 10.13
N PHE A 401 7.60 -5.87 11.10
CA PHE A 401 8.50 -6.99 10.84
C PHE A 401 8.82 -7.72 12.12
N TYR A 402 8.53 -9.01 12.15
CA TYR A 402 8.53 -9.83 13.36
C TYR A 402 9.65 -10.87 13.33
N PRO A 403 10.84 -10.59 13.91
CA PRO A 403 11.99 -11.50 13.83
C PRO A 403 11.90 -12.70 14.77
N PHE A 404 10.92 -12.78 15.66
CA PHE A 404 10.78 -13.88 16.61
C PHE A 404 9.73 -14.85 16.09
N LYS A 405 10.18 -15.76 15.22
CA LYS A 405 9.38 -16.84 14.67
C LYS A 405 10.04 -18.21 14.88
N ILE A 406 9.23 -19.27 14.85
CA ILE A 406 9.68 -20.66 14.82
C ILE A 406 10.45 -20.84 13.52
N SER A 407 11.77 -20.97 13.65
CA SER A 407 12.66 -21.03 12.50
C SER A 407 13.95 -21.72 12.88
N GLU A 408 14.51 -22.43 11.91
CA GLU A 408 15.86 -22.97 11.92
C GLU A 408 16.94 -21.89 11.88
N LYS A 409 16.63 -20.68 11.42
CA LYS A 409 17.56 -19.53 11.46
C LYS A 409 17.84 -19.16 12.91
N THR A 410 19.07 -18.86 13.26
CA THR A 410 19.48 -18.35 14.58
C THR A 410 18.90 -16.95 14.84
N LEU A 411 18.88 -16.52 16.11
CA LEU A 411 18.47 -15.16 16.46
C LEU A 411 19.33 -14.09 15.76
N ALA A 412 20.64 -14.30 15.67
CA ALA A 412 21.55 -13.36 15.02
C ALA A 412 21.23 -13.18 13.53
N GLU A 413 20.95 -14.28 12.82
CA GLU A 413 20.55 -14.22 11.42
C GLU A 413 19.23 -13.47 11.23
N ARG A 414 18.24 -13.71 12.10
CA ARG A 414 16.95 -13.01 12.02
C ARG A 414 17.11 -11.51 12.28
N LEU A 415 17.89 -11.13 13.28
CA LEU A 415 18.19 -9.73 13.58
C LEU A 415 19.00 -9.05 12.45
N GLU A 416 19.91 -9.76 11.79
CA GLU A 416 20.62 -9.22 10.63
C GLU A 416 19.66 -8.94 9.47
N ILE A 417 18.64 -9.78 9.28
CA ILE A 417 17.64 -9.50 8.25
C ILE A 417 16.77 -8.30 8.66
N THR A 418 16.32 -8.21 9.91
CA THR A 418 15.62 -7.03 10.42
C THR A 418 16.46 -5.76 10.22
N ARG A 419 17.77 -5.81 10.50
CA ARG A 419 18.70 -4.70 10.28
C ARG A 419 18.72 -4.25 8.82
N LYS A 420 18.74 -5.19 7.87
CA LYS A 420 18.69 -4.88 6.42
C LYS A 420 17.39 -4.16 6.05
N ARG A 421 16.25 -4.60 6.59
CA ARG A 421 14.94 -3.94 6.37
C ARG A 421 14.88 -2.55 6.98
N PHE A 422 15.41 -2.36 8.17
CA PHE A 422 15.54 -1.01 8.75
C PHE A 422 16.48 -0.11 7.95
N THR A 423 17.55 -0.66 7.38
CA THR A 423 18.46 0.09 6.50
C THR A 423 17.72 0.55 5.23
N GLU A 424 16.96 -0.34 4.60
CA GLU A 424 16.16 -0.02 3.40
C GLU A 424 15.07 1.02 3.72
N ALA A 425 14.28 0.81 4.79
CA ALA A 425 13.26 1.75 5.23
C ALA A 425 13.85 3.12 5.60
N HIS A 426 14.99 3.17 6.29
CA HIS A 426 15.70 4.41 6.59
C HIS A 426 16.17 5.12 5.31
N SER A 427 16.65 4.37 4.32
CA SER A 427 17.09 4.94 3.05
C SER A 427 15.95 5.56 2.24
N LEU A 428 14.75 4.97 2.32
CA LEU A 428 13.55 5.49 1.67
C LEU A 428 12.95 6.66 2.45
N GLN A 429 12.79 6.54 3.77
CA GLN A 429 12.29 7.59 4.63
C GLN A 429 12.99 7.58 6.00
N PRO A 430 14.01 8.45 6.21
CA PRO A 430 14.57 8.67 7.52
C PRO A 430 13.47 9.07 8.52
N GLY A 431 13.47 8.44 9.70
CA GLY A 431 12.38 8.64 10.66
C GLY A 431 11.07 7.93 10.30
N PHE A 432 11.17 6.78 9.63
CA PHE A 432 10.09 5.81 9.52
C PHE A 432 9.61 5.33 10.91
N TRP A 433 8.43 4.74 10.96
CA TRP A 433 7.86 4.11 12.16
C TRP A 433 8.02 2.59 12.08
N TYR A 434 8.13 1.95 13.23
CA TYR A 434 8.27 0.50 13.33
C TYR A 434 7.18 -0.10 14.21
N VAL A 435 6.51 -1.13 13.71
CA VAL A 435 5.62 -1.99 14.50
C VAL A 435 6.44 -3.15 15.08
N ALA A 436 6.76 -3.04 16.36
CA ALA A 436 7.52 -4.03 17.10
C ALA A 436 6.65 -5.21 17.54
N GLN A 437 7.25 -6.40 17.49
CA GLN A 437 6.61 -7.62 17.97
C GLN A 437 6.41 -7.57 19.50
N GLY A 438 5.18 -7.37 19.95
CA GLY A 438 4.72 -7.50 21.33
C GLY A 438 3.94 -8.80 21.61
N PHE A 439 3.83 -9.68 20.60
CA PHE A 439 3.00 -10.88 20.64
C PHE A 439 3.73 -12.16 20.21
N GLY A 440 3.09 -13.30 20.47
CA GLY A 440 3.29 -14.55 19.76
C GLY A 440 1.96 -15.26 19.55
N ILE A 441 1.96 -16.38 18.82
CA ILE A 441 0.76 -17.20 18.65
C ILE A 441 0.95 -18.50 19.40
N LYS A 442 0.04 -18.85 20.30
CA LYS A 442 0.11 -20.09 21.08
C LYS A 442 -0.90 -21.12 20.58
N ALA A 443 -0.46 -22.37 20.57
CA ALA A 443 -1.32 -23.54 20.43
C ALA A 443 -1.91 -23.96 21.80
N PRO A 444 -2.95 -24.83 21.82
CA PRO A 444 -3.60 -25.28 23.06
C PRO A 444 -2.68 -25.99 24.06
N ASP A 445 -1.59 -26.58 23.59
CA ASP A 445 -0.58 -27.23 24.42
C ASP A 445 0.45 -26.25 25.02
N GLY A 446 0.28 -24.95 24.75
CA GLY A 446 1.17 -23.88 25.18
C GLY A 446 2.41 -23.69 24.31
N SER A 447 2.59 -24.50 23.27
CA SER A 447 3.68 -24.31 22.30
C SER A 447 3.41 -23.09 21.41
N TRP A 448 4.48 -22.52 20.86
CA TRP A 448 4.35 -21.44 19.88
C TRP A 448 3.91 -22.01 18.53
N HIS A 449 3.17 -21.21 17.76
CA HIS A 449 2.77 -21.45 16.39
C HIS A 449 3.23 -20.27 15.52
N ILE A 450 4.10 -20.50 14.53
CA ILE A 450 4.68 -19.47 13.65
C ILE A 450 5.46 -18.36 14.41
N TRP A 451 4.83 -17.46 15.17
CA TRP A 451 5.47 -16.38 15.92
C TRP A 451 5.60 -16.69 17.42
N GLN A 452 6.75 -16.32 17.98
CA GLN A 452 7.07 -16.47 19.40
C GLN A 452 7.06 -15.12 20.09
N LYS A 453 6.36 -15.01 21.22
CA LYS A 453 6.39 -13.78 22.03
C LYS A 453 7.82 -13.51 22.50
N PRO A 454 8.35 -12.30 22.29
CA PRO A 454 9.68 -11.99 22.79
C PRO A 454 9.71 -11.96 24.31
N ASP A 455 10.82 -12.41 24.87
CA ASP A 455 11.19 -12.06 26.24
C ASP A 455 11.73 -10.62 26.31
N SER A 456 12.00 -10.14 27.53
CA SER A 456 12.50 -8.78 27.73
C SER A 456 13.79 -8.46 26.97
N THR A 457 14.68 -9.43 26.79
CA THR A 457 15.96 -9.21 26.10
C THR A 457 15.73 -9.06 24.61
N LYS A 458 14.90 -9.92 24.04
CA LYS A 458 14.49 -9.88 22.63
C LYS A 458 13.82 -8.56 22.28
N LEU A 459 12.82 -8.13 23.05
CA LEU A 459 12.11 -6.87 22.78
C LEU A 459 13.04 -5.65 22.90
N LYS A 460 13.87 -5.58 23.94
CA LYS A 460 14.88 -4.50 24.06
C LYS A 460 15.81 -4.46 22.86
N THR A 461 16.26 -5.62 22.39
CA THR A 461 17.21 -5.72 21.28
C THR A 461 16.59 -5.18 19.98
N THR A 462 15.36 -5.56 19.63
CA THR A 462 14.71 -5.08 18.40
C THR A 462 14.33 -3.61 18.48
N VAL A 463 13.86 -3.13 19.64
CA VAL A 463 13.58 -1.70 19.85
C VAL A 463 14.86 -0.86 19.73
N MET A 464 15.97 -1.27 20.36
CA MET A 464 17.24 -0.55 20.25
C MET A 464 17.81 -0.61 18.84
N LEU A 465 17.65 -1.74 18.14
CA LEU A 465 18.02 -1.87 16.73
C LEU A 465 17.24 -0.88 15.86
N ALA A 466 15.92 -0.77 16.07
CA ALA A 466 15.05 0.18 15.36
C ALA A 466 15.47 1.63 15.62
N LEU A 467 15.67 2.00 16.90
CA LEU A 467 16.12 3.33 17.30
C LEU A 467 17.49 3.69 16.70
N ALA A 468 18.42 2.73 16.65
CA ALA A 468 19.73 2.92 16.02
C ALA A 468 19.66 3.17 14.50
N HIS A 469 18.58 2.75 13.84
CA HIS A 469 18.29 3.05 12.43
C HIS A 469 17.38 4.27 12.26
N GLY A 470 17.28 5.10 13.31
CA GLY A 470 16.63 6.41 13.22
C GLY A 470 15.12 6.38 13.21
N VAL A 471 14.48 5.33 13.72
CA VAL A 471 13.02 5.28 13.91
C VAL A 471 12.53 6.46 14.75
N LYS A 472 11.37 7.02 14.36
CA LYS A 472 10.73 8.18 15.02
C LYS A 472 9.31 7.91 15.53
N GLY A 473 8.87 6.65 15.50
CA GLY A 473 7.63 6.19 16.12
C GLY A 473 7.66 4.67 16.28
N LEU A 474 7.17 4.18 17.42
CA LEU A 474 7.13 2.77 17.78
C LEU A 474 5.71 2.36 18.13
N MET A 475 5.17 1.43 17.39
CA MET A 475 3.92 0.76 17.71
C MET A 475 4.21 -0.67 18.14
N PHE A 476 3.40 -1.25 19.02
CA PHE A 476 3.48 -2.67 19.38
C PHE A 476 2.25 -3.42 18.88
N TRP A 477 2.48 -4.50 18.13
CA TRP A 477 1.46 -5.48 17.80
C TRP A 477 1.68 -6.71 18.69
N ASN A 478 0.80 -7.16 19.56
CA ASN A 478 -0.49 -6.60 19.95
C ASN A 478 -0.57 -6.34 21.45
N TYR A 479 -1.44 -5.42 21.84
CA TYR A 479 -1.58 -5.05 23.24
C TYR A 479 -2.30 -6.13 24.05
N ASP A 480 -3.47 -6.57 23.61
CA ASP A 480 -4.28 -7.58 24.31
C ASP A 480 -4.18 -8.97 23.69
N THR A 481 -4.52 -9.97 24.49
CA THR A 481 -4.57 -11.39 24.09
C THR A 481 -5.99 -11.75 23.64
N TYR A 482 -6.11 -12.40 22.49
CA TYR A 482 -7.40 -12.78 21.93
C TYR A 482 -7.32 -14.04 21.04
N PRO A 483 -8.44 -14.75 20.81
CA PRO A 483 -8.48 -15.89 19.89
C PRO A 483 -8.15 -15.48 18.45
N TRP A 484 -7.25 -16.20 17.76
CA TRP A 484 -6.86 -15.88 16.38
C TRP A 484 -7.60 -16.72 15.35
N GLN A 485 -7.28 -18.00 15.31
CA GLN A 485 -7.89 -19.02 14.47
C GLN A 485 -7.97 -20.27 15.33
N ASP A 486 -9.13 -20.88 15.49
CA ASP A 486 -9.27 -22.08 16.34
C ASP A 486 -8.28 -23.17 15.88
N PRO A 487 -7.38 -23.69 16.75
CA PRO A 487 -7.36 -23.55 18.22
C PRO A 487 -6.26 -22.64 18.80
N TYR A 488 -5.74 -21.71 18.00
CA TYR A 488 -4.66 -20.78 18.33
C TYR A 488 -5.14 -19.45 18.91
N ILE A 489 -4.30 -18.87 19.76
CA ILE A 489 -4.50 -17.55 20.39
C ILE A 489 -3.33 -16.61 20.08
N ILE A 490 -3.60 -15.32 19.93
CA ILE A 490 -2.57 -14.26 20.00
C ILE A 490 -2.28 -14.00 21.47
N ASP A 491 -1.06 -14.28 21.95
CA ASP A 491 -0.57 -13.91 23.29
C ASP A 491 0.14 -12.54 23.22
N GLY A 492 -0.59 -11.48 23.56
CA GLY A 492 -0.18 -10.07 23.46
C GLY A 492 0.54 -9.52 24.71
N ILE A 493 0.73 -8.20 24.79
CA ILE A 493 1.41 -7.53 25.93
C ILE A 493 0.70 -7.79 27.25
N VAL A 494 -0.62 -7.90 27.24
CA VAL A 494 -1.48 -8.27 28.37
C VAL A 494 -1.97 -9.71 28.16
N GLY A 495 -1.98 -10.52 29.22
CA GLY A 495 -2.27 -11.95 29.17
C GLY A 495 -3.75 -12.30 28.97
N GLU A 496 -4.06 -13.60 28.91
CA GLU A 496 -5.40 -14.15 28.64
C GLU A 496 -6.44 -13.78 29.71
N ASN A 497 -6.03 -13.45 30.93
CA ASN A 497 -6.91 -13.03 32.03
C ASN A 497 -6.84 -11.52 32.26
N ASP A 498 -6.49 -10.76 31.21
CA ASP A 498 -6.28 -9.31 31.22
C ASP A 498 -5.19 -8.84 32.20
N GLU A 499 -4.25 -9.71 32.57
CA GLU A 499 -3.18 -9.42 33.52
C GLU A 499 -1.91 -8.86 32.84
N PRO A 500 -1.25 -7.84 33.44
CA PRO A 500 0.05 -7.36 32.96
C PRO A 500 1.10 -8.47 32.88
N THR A 501 1.72 -8.65 31.72
CA THR A 501 2.82 -9.61 31.54
C THR A 501 4.20 -8.96 31.76
N GLU A 502 5.27 -9.74 31.71
CA GLU A 502 6.65 -9.20 31.76
C GLU A 502 6.89 -8.11 30.70
N LEU A 503 6.33 -8.28 29.49
CA LEU A 503 6.44 -7.28 28.44
C LEU A 503 5.72 -5.97 28.79
N TRP A 504 4.59 -6.04 29.49
CA TRP A 504 3.88 -4.85 29.94
C TRP A 504 4.74 -4.02 30.90
N TYR A 505 5.33 -4.67 31.91
CA TYR A 505 6.23 -3.99 32.86
C TYR A 505 7.45 -3.43 32.16
N LEU A 506 8.04 -4.20 31.23
CA LEU A 506 9.16 -3.73 30.43
C LEU A 506 8.81 -2.44 29.65
N ILE A 507 7.68 -2.44 28.95
CA ILE A 507 7.24 -1.28 28.16
C ILE A 507 7.02 -0.09 29.08
N LYS A 508 6.25 -0.27 30.16
CA LYS A 508 5.92 0.77 31.13
C LYS A 508 7.13 1.36 31.83
N GLU A 509 8.09 0.54 32.24
CA GLU A 509 9.16 0.98 33.14
C GLU A 509 10.45 1.33 32.40
N ASN A 510 10.65 0.83 31.17
CA ASN A 510 11.92 1.02 30.46
C ASN A 510 11.79 1.59 29.06
N ILE A 511 10.69 1.36 28.35
CA ILE A 511 10.58 1.80 26.95
C ILE A 511 9.80 3.11 26.86
N ALA A 512 8.52 3.10 27.26
CA ALA A 512 7.64 4.25 27.11
C ALA A 512 8.18 5.51 27.82
N PRO A 513 8.63 5.50 29.09
CA PRO A 513 9.10 6.72 29.76
C PRO A 513 10.37 7.33 29.16
N ARG A 514 11.19 6.54 28.46
CA ARG A 514 12.43 7.02 27.85
C ARG A 514 12.20 7.67 26.48
N LEU A 515 11.14 7.24 25.81
CA LEU A 515 10.80 7.67 24.47
C LEU A 515 9.72 8.76 24.49
N ARG A 516 8.75 8.64 25.40
CA ARG A 516 7.65 9.58 25.56
C ARG A 516 8.19 10.97 25.92
N GLY A 517 8.09 11.89 24.96
CA GLY A 517 8.54 13.26 25.09
C GLY A 517 9.11 13.82 23.78
N THR A 518 9.48 15.10 23.81
CA THR A 518 10.27 15.76 22.78
C THR A 518 11.67 15.12 22.77
N LEU A 519 12.00 14.37 21.72
CA LEU A 519 13.35 13.80 21.54
C LEU A 519 14.40 14.92 21.67
N GLY A 520 15.27 14.81 22.67
CA GLY A 520 16.28 15.83 23.01
C GLY A 520 16.19 16.38 24.44
N ASN A 521 15.13 16.07 25.18
CA ASN A 521 14.96 16.50 26.59
C ASN A 521 15.07 15.36 27.62
N SER A 522 15.31 14.12 27.20
CA SER A 522 15.54 12.99 28.11
C SER A 522 17.02 12.96 28.52
N TYR A 523 17.36 13.62 29.63
CA TYR A 523 18.60 13.41 30.39
C TYR A 523 18.36 12.47 31.56
#